data_AF-W2WJ47-F1
#
_entry.id   AF-W2WJ47-F1
#
_cell.length_a   1.000
_cell.length_b   1.000
_cell.length_c   1.000
_cell.angle_alpha   90.00
_cell.angle_beta   90.00
_cell.angle_gamma   90.00
#
_symmetry.space_group_name_H-M   'P 1'
#
loop_
_entity.id
_entity.type
_entity.pdbx_description
1 polymer ?
#
loop_
_entity_poly.entity_id
_entity_poly.type
_entity_poly.pdbx_seq_one_letter_code
_entity_poly.pdbx_strand_id
1 'polypeptide(L)'
;MQQLALFEAKLSSGAGEAVISRDAMRMASRLDFFRLHSWFYGNLGWYFTQSMTVVGVYFFIYGKVYMALSGMDSYFLEKGGLGIAGTLNTSWAFQFGFLLVVPVIAVVGVEQGFRHGFTYLLWNVMTLGPIFFTFQMGTRMHYFDRTLIHGGAKYRATGRGFTIKHEKFAELYRFYAFSHFYRGVELLFLLLMFYAYGTFSWCNCSWRLDADFYNNVEPTDLEWRTRCYDDHYQSCVLPTNQNYGIMSYSLWIIAATWMWAPFFFNPSGLDWDKIIEDYNDWQNWLKTTNDSADSWFGWWSNEQEYLEHTTRGARFITGVRKLRFLLVAIGMYLNMMYNAYFERPNRIITSDDDMLTYALSGLVIVIFLLLICCGYIASRVTKKMSMKQRKLRKIKFLLSCCCFLISMLSLTVLSVGNLFAIFILLFVAVYWFMQMCILRLQYHHIVVRALARAYDRAVGWIVFGPIMIVSMFLPFISSFQQRVMFNNAFTSGLEVSKLFAHDVAPAQVVKVKRVSKKKKNRDD
;
A
#
# COMPACT_ATOMS: atom_id res chain seq x y z
N MET A 1 -6.99 -8.55 -17.48
CA MET A 1 -7.20 -8.36 -16.03
C MET A 1 -8.30 -7.33 -15.69
N GLN A 2 -8.29 -6.14 -16.30
CA GLN A 2 -9.19 -5.04 -15.93
C GLN A 2 -10.69 -5.34 -15.97
N GLN A 3 -11.18 -6.00 -17.01
CA GLN A 3 -12.61 -6.36 -17.10
C GLN A 3 -13.05 -7.32 -15.98
N LEU A 4 -12.21 -8.28 -15.63
CA LEU A 4 -12.48 -9.21 -14.53
C LEU A 4 -12.45 -8.49 -13.18
N ALA A 5 -11.54 -7.53 -13.00
CA ALA A 5 -11.54 -6.67 -11.81
C ALA A 5 -12.80 -5.80 -11.72
N LEU A 6 -13.33 -5.31 -12.84
CA LEU A 6 -14.62 -4.57 -12.86
C LEU A 6 -15.81 -5.47 -12.52
N PHE A 7 -15.81 -6.71 -13.00
CA PHE A 7 -16.83 -7.70 -12.66
C PHE A 7 -16.81 -8.02 -11.16
N GLU A 8 -15.62 -8.26 -10.61
CA GLU A 8 -15.42 -8.51 -9.19
C GLU A 8 -15.78 -7.30 -8.32
N ALA A 9 -15.44 -6.09 -8.77
CA ALA A 9 -15.85 -4.85 -8.10
C ALA A 9 -17.38 -4.74 -8.01
N LYS A 10 -18.09 -5.09 -9.08
CA LYS A 10 -19.55 -5.09 -9.13
C LYS A 10 -20.15 -6.12 -8.17
N LEU A 11 -19.67 -7.36 -8.21
CA LEU A 11 -20.15 -8.42 -7.31
C LEU A 11 -19.87 -8.08 -5.84
N SER A 12 -18.66 -7.60 -5.55
CA SER A 12 -18.24 -7.28 -4.18
C SER A 12 -19.02 -6.10 -3.60
N SER A 13 -19.35 -5.10 -4.42
CA SER A 13 -20.21 -3.98 -4.00
C SER A 13 -21.63 -4.48 -3.70
N GLY A 14 -22.20 -5.32 -4.58
CA GLY A 14 -23.50 -5.94 -4.35
C GLY A 14 -23.55 -6.81 -3.09
N ALA A 15 -22.50 -7.60 -2.86
CA ALA A 15 -22.36 -8.41 -1.65
C ALA A 15 -22.27 -7.55 -0.38
N GLY A 16 -21.60 -6.39 -0.44
CA GLY A 16 -21.50 -5.44 0.67
C GLY A 16 -22.85 -4.85 1.10
N GLU A 17 -23.75 -4.55 0.15
CA GLU A 17 -25.13 -4.13 0.47
C GLU A 17 -25.98 -5.32 0.96
N ALA A 18 -25.80 -6.50 0.36
CA ALA A 18 -26.61 -7.67 0.69
C ALA A 18 -26.29 -8.24 2.08
N VAL A 19 -25.04 -8.15 2.56
CA VAL A 19 -24.64 -8.72 3.87
C VAL A 19 -25.33 -8.04 5.05
N ILE A 20 -25.71 -6.78 4.91
CA ILE A 20 -26.45 -6.02 5.94
C ILE A 20 -27.98 -6.12 5.77
N SER A 21 -28.46 -6.87 4.77
CA SER A 21 -29.88 -6.99 4.48
C SER A 21 -30.61 -7.93 5.45
N ARG A 22 -31.88 -7.60 5.73
CA ARG A 22 -32.77 -8.47 6.52
C ARG A 22 -33.08 -9.79 5.81
N ASP A 23 -33.01 -9.82 4.49
CA ASP A 23 -33.29 -11.02 3.71
C ASP A 23 -32.16 -12.05 3.84
N ALA A 24 -30.90 -11.59 3.84
CA ALA A 24 -29.77 -12.45 4.17
C ALA A 24 -29.92 -13.07 5.57
N MET A 25 -30.32 -12.28 6.57
CA MET A 25 -30.58 -12.77 7.93
C MET A 25 -31.69 -13.83 7.96
N ARG A 26 -32.83 -13.56 7.30
CA ARG A 26 -33.98 -14.50 7.24
C ARG A 26 -33.66 -15.78 6.49
N MET A 27 -32.85 -15.70 5.43
CA MET A 27 -32.41 -16.86 4.68
C MET A 27 -31.45 -17.71 5.53
N ALA A 28 -30.45 -17.08 6.15
CA ALA A 28 -29.48 -17.75 7.00
C ALA A 28 -30.14 -18.50 8.17
N SER A 29 -31.17 -17.91 8.80
CA SER A 29 -31.88 -18.54 9.92
C SER A 29 -32.75 -19.75 9.53
N ARG A 30 -32.97 -19.99 8.23
CA ARG A 30 -33.81 -21.09 7.72
C ARG A 30 -33.01 -22.23 7.09
N LEU A 31 -31.71 -22.04 6.89
CA LEU A 31 -30.83 -23.06 6.32
C LEU A 31 -30.28 -23.96 7.44
N ASP A 32 -30.25 -25.27 7.19
CA ASP A 32 -29.51 -26.23 8.02
C ASP A 32 -28.00 -25.99 7.92
N PHE A 33 -27.24 -26.57 8.86
CA PHE A 33 -25.81 -26.32 9.01
C PHE A 33 -25.02 -26.48 7.70
N PHE A 34 -25.25 -27.55 6.94
CA PHE A 34 -24.50 -27.83 5.71
C PHE A 34 -24.84 -26.86 4.59
N ARG A 35 -26.13 -26.54 4.40
CA ARG A 35 -26.55 -25.55 3.40
C ARG A 35 -26.12 -24.14 3.78
N LEU A 36 -26.13 -23.80 5.07
CA LEU A 36 -25.64 -22.52 5.56
C LEU A 36 -24.14 -22.36 5.27
N HIS A 37 -23.35 -23.41 5.50
CA HIS A 37 -21.92 -23.40 5.21
C HIS A 37 -21.64 -23.29 3.70
N SER A 38 -22.36 -24.05 2.87
CA SER A 38 -22.28 -23.95 1.41
C SER A 38 -22.66 -22.56 0.91
N TRP A 39 -23.74 -21.97 1.45
CA TRP A 39 -24.16 -20.61 1.12
C TRP A 39 -23.14 -19.56 1.60
N PHE A 40 -22.54 -19.74 2.78
CA PHE A 40 -21.49 -18.87 3.28
C PHE A 40 -20.28 -18.85 2.33
N TYR A 41 -19.76 -20.02 1.95
CA TYR A 41 -18.59 -20.13 1.05
C TYR A 41 -18.90 -19.78 -0.41
N GLY A 42 -20.12 -20.01 -0.89
CA GLY A 42 -20.51 -19.73 -2.27
C GLY A 42 -21.06 -18.33 -2.53
N ASN A 43 -21.33 -17.54 -1.48
CA ASN A 43 -22.04 -16.27 -1.61
C ASN A 43 -21.42 -15.16 -0.73
N LEU A 44 -22.17 -14.59 0.24
CA LEU A 44 -21.77 -13.39 0.99
C LEU A 44 -20.59 -13.64 1.94
N GLY A 45 -20.52 -14.82 2.54
CA GLY A 45 -19.48 -15.18 3.51
C GLY A 45 -18.08 -15.23 2.91
N TRP A 46 -17.97 -15.57 1.63
CA TRP A 46 -16.72 -15.51 0.87
C TRP A 46 -16.14 -14.11 0.81
N TYR A 47 -16.94 -13.11 0.39
CA TYR A 47 -16.48 -11.71 0.30
C TYR A 47 -16.13 -11.14 1.68
N PHE A 48 -16.89 -11.52 2.71
CA PHE A 48 -16.59 -11.16 4.09
C PHE A 48 -15.25 -11.75 4.54
N THR A 49 -15.03 -13.05 4.33
CA THR A 49 -13.79 -13.74 4.72
C THR A 49 -12.58 -13.13 4.01
N GLN A 50 -12.65 -12.93 2.69
CA GLN A 50 -11.58 -12.27 1.91
C GLN A 50 -11.26 -10.86 2.42
N SER A 51 -12.29 -10.10 2.80
CA SER A 51 -12.12 -8.77 3.38
C SER A 51 -11.45 -8.83 4.76
N MET A 52 -11.90 -9.74 5.63
CA MET A 52 -11.31 -9.95 6.95
C MET A 52 -9.87 -10.43 6.88
N THR A 53 -9.52 -11.29 5.91
CA THR A 53 -8.15 -11.72 5.69
C THR A 53 -7.23 -10.52 5.41
N VAL A 54 -7.62 -9.62 4.49
CA VAL A 54 -6.82 -8.43 4.20
C VAL A 54 -6.79 -7.45 5.38
N VAL A 55 -7.91 -7.26 6.10
CA VAL A 55 -7.92 -6.45 7.33
C VAL A 55 -6.96 -7.04 8.37
N GLY A 56 -6.93 -8.37 8.52
CA GLY A 56 -6.01 -9.07 9.41
C GLY A 56 -4.54 -8.91 9.00
N VAL A 57 -4.21 -8.88 7.71
CA VAL A 57 -2.85 -8.57 7.22
C VAL A 57 -2.41 -7.20 7.73
N TYR A 58 -3.26 -6.19 7.56
CA TYR A 58 -2.95 -4.84 8.05
C TYR A 58 -2.87 -4.77 9.56
N PHE A 59 -3.80 -5.41 10.27
CA PHE A 59 -3.78 -5.47 11.73
C PHE A 59 -2.47 -6.11 12.23
N PHE A 60 -2.03 -7.19 11.60
CA PHE A 60 -0.79 -7.87 11.92
C PHE A 60 0.43 -6.97 11.73
N ILE A 61 0.64 -6.40 10.53
CA ILE A 61 1.84 -5.61 10.25
C ILE A 61 1.86 -4.31 11.06
N TYR A 62 0.71 -3.64 11.24
CA TYR A 62 0.63 -2.46 12.11
C TYR A 62 0.90 -2.83 13.57
N GLY A 63 0.32 -3.93 14.06
CA GLY A 63 0.59 -4.44 15.40
C GLY A 63 2.06 -4.72 15.62
N LYS A 64 2.72 -5.35 14.64
CA LYS A 64 4.17 -5.61 14.67
C LYS A 64 5.01 -4.33 14.66
N VAL A 65 4.69 -3.37 13.79
CA VAL A 65 5.37 -2.07 13.77
C VAL A 65 5.17 -1.33 15.09
N TYR A 66 3.98 -1.37 15.70
CA TYR A 66 3.76 -0.74 17.00
C TYR A 66 4.53 -1.41 18.14
N MET A 67 4.61 -2.75 18.15
CA MET A 67 5.43 -3.48 19.13
C MET A 67 6.93 -3.19 18.96
N ALA A 68 7.40 -3.11 17.71
CA ALA A 68 8.77 -2.76 17.39
C ALA A 68 9.10 -1.33 17.85
N LEU A 69 8.28 -0.34 17.48
CA LEU A 69 8.49 1.06 17.83
C LEU A 69 8.43 1.33 19.35
N SER A 70 7.62 0.56 20.08
CA SER A 70 7.50 0.69 21.54
C SER A 70 8.57 -0.07 22.34
N GLY A 71 9.42 -0.88 21.69
CA GLY A 71 10.36 -1.76 22.38
C GLY A 71 9.70 -2.96 23.08
N MET A 72 8.40 -3.19 22.87
CA MET A 72 7.72 -4.37 23.42
C MET A 72 8.21 -5.67 22.76
N ASP A 73 8.61 -5.61 21.48
CA ASP A 73 9.08 -6.81 20.76
C ASP A 73 10.37 -7.37 21.38
N SER A 74 11.31 -6.52 21.83
CA SER A 74 12.50 -6.95 22.61
C SER A 74 12.12 -7.43 24.02
N TYR A 75 11.27 -6.70 24.73
CA TYR A 75 10.82 -7.08 26.07
C TYR A 75 10.17 -8.47 26.11
N PHE A 76 9.32 -8.80 25.13
CA PHE A 76 8.70 -10.12 25.07
C PHE A 76 9.68 -11.22 24.70
N LEU A 77 10.73 -10.92 23.92
CA LEU A 77 11.81 -11.87 23.62
C LEU A 77 12.66 -12.17 24.84
N GLU A 78 13.00 -11.16 25.65
CA GLU A 78 13.75 -11.34 26.91
C GLU A 78 12.95 -12.15 27.93
N LYS A 79 11.64 -11.89 28.07
CA LYS A 79 10.79 -12.65 28.99
C LYS A 79 10.27 -13.99 28.44
N GLY A 80 10.86 -14.48 27.35
CA GLY A 80 10.52 -15.71 26.63
C GLY A 80 9.04 -15.91 26.31
N GLY A 81 8.27 -14.82 26.22
CA GLY A 81 6.94 -14.90 25.64
C GLY A 81 7.06 -15.27 24.17
N LEU A 82 6.23 -16.20 23.68
CA LEU A 82 5.92 -16.26 22.26
C LEU A 82 5.31 -14.91 21.92
N GLY A 83 6.13 -13.95 21.50
CA GLY A 83 5.64 -12.70 20.94
C GLY A 83 4.67 -13.03 19.81
N ILE A 84 3.92 -12.03 19.34
CA ILE A 84 2.98 -12.15 18.21
C ILE A 84 3.59 -12.91 16.99
N ALA A 85 4.92 -12.92 16.87
CA ALA A 85 5.69 -13.70 15.90
C ALA A 85 5.40 -15.22 15.90
N GLY A 86 5.39 -15.87 17.07
CA GLY A 86 5.30 -17.34 17.16
C GLY A 86 3.91 -17.88 16.78
N THR A 87 2.86 -17.14 17.10
CA THR A 87 1.46 -17.55 16.86
C THR A 87 0.95 -17.18 15.46
N LEU A 88 1.50 -16.14 14.83
CA LEU A 88 0.97 -15.63 13.55
C LEU A 88 1.85 -15.93 12.34
N ASN A 89 3.17 -16.05 12.44
CA ASN A 89 4.00 -16.38 11.26
C ASN A 89 3.60 -17.71 10.60
N THR A 90 3.14 -18.68 11.40
CA THR A 90 2.68 -19.99 10.93
C THR A 90 1.34 -19.96 10.19
N SER A 91 0.45 -19.00 10.46
CA SER A 91 -0.89 -18.97 9.84
C SER A 91 -0.91 -18.26 8.47
N TRP A 92 -0.11 -17.21 8.27
CA TRP A 92 -0.13 -16.41 7.04
C TRP A 92 0.73 -16.98 5.90
N ALA A 93 1.74 -17.78 6.22
CA ALA A 93 2.68 -18.41 5.27
C ALA A 93 1.97 -19.28 4.20
N PHE A 94 0.85 -19.91 4.56
CA PHE A 94 0.16 -20.90 3.72
C PHE A 94 -1.15 -20.41 3.09
N GLN A 95 -1.76 -19.34 3.62
CA GLN A 95 -3.15 -18.98 3.27
C GLN A 95 -3.33 -18.15 1.99
N PHE A 96 -2.27 -17.59 1.41
CA PHE A 96 -2.41 -16.68 0.26
C PHE A 96 -2.14 -17.36 -1.07
N GLY A 97 -3.18 -17.43 -1.90
CA GLY A 97 -3.14 -17.94 -3.28
C GLY A 97 -3.09 -19.48 -3.37
N PHE A 98 -2.18 -20.15 -2.66
CA PHE A 98 -2.00 -21.60 -2.75
C PHE A 98 -3.14 -22.41 -2.12
N LEU A 99 -3.57 -22.08 -0.90
CA LEU A 99 -4.70 -22.77 -0.27
C LEU A 99 -6.04 -22.51 -0.96
N LEU A 100 -6.18 -21.40 -1.71
CA LEU A 100 -7.37 -21.17 -2.54
C LEU A 100 -7.43 -22.11 -3.75
N VAL A 101 -6.28 -22.63 -4.19
CA VAL A 101 -6.18 -23.59 -5.31
C VAL A 101 -6.46 -25.01 -4.82
N VAL A 102 -6.23 -25.33 -3.54
CA VAL A 102 -6.46 -26.68 -2.99
C VAL A 102 -7.88 -27.21 -3.21
N PRO A 103 -8.96 -26.44 -2.91
CA PRO A 103 -10.31 -26.87 -3.25
C PRO A 103 -10.51 -27.11 -4.75
N VAL A 104 -9.86 -26.32 -5.62
CA VAL A 104 -9.95 -26.49 -7.08
C VAL A 104 -9.26 -27.79 -7.51
N ILE A 105 -8.13 -28.16 -6.91
CA ILE A 105 -7.47 -29.45 -7.17
C ILE A 105 -8.38 -30.61 -6.76
N ALA A 106 -9.06 -30.50 -5.62
CA ALA A 106 -9.98 -31.53 -5.16
C ALA A 106 -11.15 -31.70 -6.13
N VAL A 107 -11.77 -30.60 -6.57
CA VAL A 107 -12.86 -30.62 -7.55
C VAL A 107 -12.40 -31.18 -8.89
N VAL A 108 -11.32 -30.64 -9.48
CA VAL A 108 -10.79 -31.12 -10.76
C VAL A 108 -10.29 -32.56 -10.65
N GLY A 109 -9.73 -32.93 -9.50
CA GLY A 109 -9.26 -34.29 -9.22
C GLY A 109 -10.41 -35.30 -9.18
N VAL A 110 -11.56 -34.92 -8.62
CA VAL A 110 -12.78 -35.76 -8.61
C VAL A 110 -13.46 -35.79 -9.99
N GLU A 111 -13.54 -34.65 -10.68
CA GLU A 111 -14.25 -34.55 -11.97
C GLU A 111 -13.47 -35.13 -13.16
N GLN A 112 -12.15 -34.94 -13.17
CA GLN A 112 -11.29 -35.19 -14.35
C GLN A 112 -10.07 -36.07 -14.02
N GLY A 113 -9.94 -36.51 -12.77
CA GLY A 113 -8.85 -37.36 -12.29
C GLY A 113 -7.68 -36.57 -11.68
N PHE A 114 -7.04 -37.16 -10.66
CA PHE A 114 -5.96 -36.50 -9.90
C PHE A 114 -4.74 -36.12 -10.74
N ARG A 115 -4.40 -36.88 -11.78
CA ARG A 115 -3.33 -36.51 -12.71
C ARG A 115 -3.64 -35.19 -13.41
N HIS A 116 -4.88 -35.01 -13.86
CA HIS A 116 -5.32 -33.77 -14.50
C HIS A 116 -5.33 -32.61 -13.50
N GLY A 117 -5.81 -32.85 -12.28
CA GLY A 117 -5.75 -31.88 -11.18
C GLY A 117 -4.32 -31.40 -10.86
N PHE A 118 -3.34 -32.30 -10.84
CA PHE A 118 -1.94 -31.93 -10.63
C PHE A 118 -1.37 -31.12 -11.81
N THR A 119 -1.64 -31.52 -13.05
CA THR A 119 -1.21 -30.75 -14.22
C THR A 119 -1.86 -29.38 -14.28
N TYR A 120 -3.13 -29.26 -13.86
CA TYR A 120 -3.83 -27.98 -13.75
C TYR A 120 -3.15 -27.08 -12.72
N LEU A 121 -2.78 -27.62 -11.56
CA LEU A 121 -2.04 -26.85 -10.55
C LEU A 121 -0.71 -26.32 -11.10
N LEU A 122 0.08 -27.17 -11.76
CA LEU A 122 1.36 -26.77 -12.32
C LEU A 122 1.19 -25.64 -13.33
N TRP A 123 0.22 -25.78 -14.25
CA TRP A 123 -0.10 -24.73 -15.21
C TRP A 123 -0.60 -23.45 -14.56
N ASN A 124 -1.47 -23.54 -13.56
CA ASN A 124 -1.97 -22.39 -12.80
C ASN A 124 -0.85 -21.64 -12.07
N VAL A 125 0.16 -22.35 -11.54
CA VAL A 125 1.33 -21.71 -10.93
C VAL A 125 2.22 -21.05 -11.99
N MET A 126 2.48 -21.72 -13.13
CA MET A 126 3.29 -21.17 -14.22
C MET A 126 2.68 -19.92 -14.86
N THR A 127 1.35 -19.82 -14.92
CA THR A 127 0.63 -18.64 -15.42
C THR A 127 0.38 -17.57 -14.35
N LEU A 128 1.05 -17.67 -13.20
CA LEU A 128 0.97 -16.73 -12.08
C LEU A 128 -0.43 -16.63 -11.44
N GLY A 129 -1.20 -17.71 -11.48
CA GLY A 129 -2.53 -17.81 -10.86
C GLY A 129 -2.57 -17.37 -9.38
N PRO A 130 -1.64 -17.77 -8.50
CA PRO A 130 -1.61 -17.29 -7.11
C PRO A 130 -1.50 -15.76 -6.99
N ILE A 131 -0.72 -15.12 -7.86
CA ILE A 131 -0.59 -13.65 -7.94
C ILE A 131 -1.91 -13.06 -8.42
N PHE A 132 -2.52 -13.65 -9.44
CA PHE A 132 -3.82 -13.24 -9.95
C PHE A 132 -4.92 -13.25 -8.87
N PHE A 133 -5.07 -14.36 -8.13
CA PHE A 133 -6.07 -14.49 -7.08
C PHE A 133 -5.81 -13.56 -5.89
N THR A 134 -4.54 -13.37 -5.52
CA THR A 134 -4.15 -12.43 -4.45
C THR A 134 -4.43 -10.99 -4.84
N PHE A 135 -4.27 -10.64 -6.12
CA PHE A 135 -4.70 -9.34 -6.65
C PHE A 135 -6.23 -9.19 -6.62
N GLN A 136 -6.96 -10.21 -7.08
CA GLN A 136 -8.43 -10.22 -7.06
C GLN A 136 -9.00 -10.07 -5.64
N MET A 137 -8.37 -10.68 -4.63
CA MET A 137 -8.70 -10.49 -3.22
C MET A 137 -8.64 -9.01 -2.81
N GLY A 138 -7.63 -8.26 -3.26
CA GLY A 138 -7.51 -6.83 -3.01
C GLY A 138 -8.66 -6.02 -3.61
N THR A 139 -9.07 -6.38 -4.84
CA THR A 139 -10.26 -5.80 -5.50
C THR A 139 -11.52 -6.07 -4.69
N ARG A 140 -11.76 -7.33 -4.31
CA ARG A 140 -12.94 -7.73 -3.55
C ARG A 140 -13.05 -6.97 -2.24
N MET A 141 -11.97 -6.96 -1.46
CA MET A 141 -11.94 -6.25 -0.19
C MET A 141 -12.19 -4.75 -0.34
N HIS A 142 -11.55 -4.07 -1.30
CA HIS A 142 -11.72 -2.61 -1.44
C HIS A 142 -13.18 -2.22 -1.69
N TYR A 143 -13.85 -2.91 -2.63
CA TYR A 143 -15.22 -2.58 -3.00
C TYR A 143 -16.24 -3.09 -1.97
N PHE A 144 -15.99 -4.26 -1.36
CA PHE A 144 -16.84 -4.78 -0.28
C PHE A 144 -16.76 -3.88 0.97
N ASP A 145 -15.57 -3.55 1.47
CA ASP A 145 -15.38 -2.70 2.66
C ASP A 145 -15.91 -1.28 2.45
N ARG A 146 -15.67 -0.68 1.27
CA ARG A 146 -16.20 0.65 0.93
C ARG A 146 -17.73 0.65 0.97
N THR A 147 -18.36 -0.34 0.35
CA THR A 147 -19.82 -0.42 0.29
C THR A 147 -20.43 -0.77 1.64
N LEU A 148 -19.79 -1.64 2.41
CA LEU A 148 -20.23 -2.00 3.76
C LEU A 148 -20.29 -0.80 4.72
N ILE A 149 -19.33 0.14 4.61
CA ILE A 149 -19.24 1.30 5.50
C ILE A 149 -20.05 2.48 4.98
N HIS A 150 -19.94 2.77 3.69
CA HIS A 150 -20.46 4.00 3.10
C HIS A 150 -21.75 3.81 2.29
N GLY A 151 -22.08 2.56 1.94
CA GLY A 151 -23.11 2.24 0.97
C GLY A 151 -22.80 2.77 -0.43
N GLY A 152 -23.81 2.79 -1.29
CA GLY A 152 -23.76 3.49 -2.57
C GLY A 152 -23.08 2.68 -3.66
N ALA A 153 -23.45 1.40 -3.80
CA ALA A 153 -23.03 0.55 -4.91
C ALA A 153 -23.35 1.24 -6.26
N LYS A 154 -22.31 1.74 -6.94
CA LYS A 154 -22.44 2.34 -8.28
C LYS A 154 -22.51 1.25 -9.34
N TYR A 155 -23.40 1.39 -10.31
CA TYR A 155 -23.41 0.52 -11.48
C TYR A 155 -22.08 0.67 -12.23
N ARG A 156 -21.40 -0.47 -12.48
CA ARG A 156 -20.21 -0.54 -13.32
C ARG A 156 -20.54 -1.35 -14.54
N ALA A 157 -20.41 -0.74 -15.71
CA ALA A 157 -20.60 -1.42 -16.99
C ALA A 157 -19.47 -2.43 -17.18
N THR A 158 -19.77 -3.70 -16.96
CA THR A 158 -18.92 -4.83 -17.34
C THR A 158 -19.21 -5.12 -18.81
N GLY A 159 -18.33 -4.69 -19.71
CA GLY A 159 -18.49 -4.96 -21.15
C GLY A 159 -18.67 -6.45 -21.43
N ARG A 160 -19.38 -6.79 -22.51
CA ARG A 160 -19.49 -8.16 -23.03
C ARG A 160 -18.44 -8.34 -24.11
N GLY A 161 -17.31 -8.93 -23.75
CA GLY A 161 -16.23 -9.25 -24.68
C GLY A 161 -14.86 -9.18 -24.00
N PHE A 162 -14.22 -10.34 -23.84
CA PHE A 162 -12.84 -10.45 -23.35
C PHE A 162 -11.86 -10.00 -24.45
N THR A 163 -11.82 -8.70 -24.73
CA THR A 163 -10.83 -8.14 -25.65
C THR A 163 -9.52 -7.95 -24.89
N ILE A 164 -8.55 -8.80 -25.21
CA ILE A 164 -7.19 -8.69 -24.69
C ILE A 164 -6.54 -7.51 -25.41
N LYS A 165 -6.42 -6.38 -24.72
CA LYS A 165 -5.76 -5.18 -25.24
C LYS A 165 -4.77 -4.63 -24.22
N HIS A 166 -3.76 -3.93 -24.71
CA HIS A 166 -2.85 -3.18 -23.88
C HIS A 166 -3.56 -1.98 -23.24
N GLU A 167 -3.39 -1.80 -21.94
CA GLU A 167 -3.95 -0.69 -21.18
C GLU A 167 -2.83 0.27 -20.73
N LYS A 168 -3.05 1.56 -20.92
CA LYS A 168 -2.06 2.60 -20.62
C LYS A 168 -1.83 2.76 -19.12
N PHE A 169 -0.65 3.24 -18.73
CA PHE A 169 -0.33 3.50 -17.30
C PHE A 169 -1.31 4.46 -16.61
N ALA A 170 -1.77 5.51 -17.31
CA ALA A 170 -2.78 6.44 -16.77
C ALA A 170 -4.11 5.74 -16.45
N GLU A 171 -4.55 4.80 -17.30
CA GLU A 171 -5.75 3.99 -17.07
C GLU A 171 -5.53 3.05 -15.87
N LEU A 172 -4.44 2.27 -15.88
CA LEU A 172 -4.11 1.35 -14.80
C LEU A 172 -4.06 2.06 -13.44
N TYR A 173 -3.43 3.25 -13.41
CA TYR A 173 -3.37 4.07 -12.20
C TYR A 173 -4.76 4.51 -11.74
N ARG A 174 -5.60 5.03 -12.64
CA ARG A 174 -6.97 5.44 -12.29
C ARG A 174 -7.81 4.29 -11.72
N PHE A 175 -7.66 3.08 -12.25
CA PHE A 175 -8.42 1.92 -11.80
C PHE A 175 -7.91 1.33 -10.48
N TYR A 176 -6.59 1.32 -10.27
CA TYR A 176 -5.97 0.56 -9.19
C TYR A 176 -5.34 1.40 -8.07
N ALA A 177 -5.29 2.73 -8.17
CA ALA A 177 -4.67 3.58 -7.15
C ALA A 177 -5.20 3.35 -5.73
N PHE A 178 -6.51 3.52 -5.50
CA PHE A 178 -7.12 3.39 -4.17
C PHE A 178 -7.32 1.93 -3.71
N SER A 179 -7.49 1.02 -4.66
CA SER A 179 -7.78 -0.39 -4.38
C SER A 179 -6.50 -1.19 -4.12
N HIS A 180 -5.42 -0.92 -4.84
CA HIS A 180 -4.18 -1.70 -4.78
C HIS A 180 -2.96 -0.83 -4.55
N PHE A 181 -2.65 0.18 -5.39
CA PHE A 181 -1.33 0.84 -5.34
C PHE A 181 -1.06 1.56 -4.03
N TYR A 182 -2.00 2.37 -3.53
CA TYR A 182 -1.84 3.03 -2.23
C TYR A 182 -1.66 2.03 -1.10
N ARG A 183 -2.41 0.92 -1.16
CA ARG A 183 -2.35 -0.17 -0.18
C ARG A 183 -1.03 -0.95 -0.28
N GLY A 184 -0.56 -1.24 -1.49
CA GLY A 184 0.72 -1.91 -1.75
C GLY A 184 1.90 -1.07 -1.28
N VAL A 185 1.89 0.24 -1.56
CA VAL A 185 2.91 1.19 -1.08
C VAL A 185 2.84 1.35 0.44
N GLU A 186 1.64 1.39 1.03
CA GLU A 186 1.48 1.39 2.49
C GLU A 186 2.07 0.12 3.12
N LEU A 187 1.78 -1.05 2.57
CA LEU A 187 2.32 -2.32 3.05
C LEU A 187 3.85 -2.39 2.88
N LEU A 188 4.38 -1.94 1.74
CA LEU A 188 5.81 -1.80 1.49
C LEU A 188 6.48 -0.90 2.55
N PHE A 189 5.90 0.26 2.82
CA PHE A 189 6.39 1.18 3.84
C PHE A 189 6.43 0.52 5.22
N LEU A 190 5.37 -0.19 5.61
CA LEU A 190 5.31 -0.88 6.90
C LEU A 190 6.30 -2.05 6.98
N LEU A 191 6.57 -2.76 5.87
CA LEU A 191 7.58 -3.81 5.82
C LEU A 191 8.99 -3.27 5.99
N LEU A 192 9.29 -2.10 5.40
CA LEU A 192 10.55 -1.40 5.60
C LEU A 192 10.68 -0.88 7.04
N MET A 193 9.58 -0.42 7.64
CA MET A 193 9.57 -0.05 9.06
C MET A 193 9.79 -1.24 9.97
N PHE A 194 9.16 -2.37 9.67
CA PHE A 194 9.40 -3.61 10.39
C PHE A 194 10.85 -4.05 10.25
N TYR A 195 11.45 -3.97 9.06
CA TYR A 195 12.89 -4.24 8.86
C TYR A 195 13.79 -3.33 9.69
N ALA A 196 13.48 -2.03 9.74
CA ALA A 196 14.33 -1.04 10.39
C ALA A 196 14.25 -1.06 11.93
N TYR A 197 13.07 -1.32 12.50
CA TYR A 197 12.81 -1.23 13.94
C TYR A 197 12.50 -2.57 14.62
N GLY A 198 12.23 -3.63 13.85
CA GLY A 198 11.83 -4.94 14.38
C GLY A 198 12.99 -5.72 14.97
N THR A 199 12.68 -6.61 15.92
CA THR A 199 13.64 -7.55 16.49
C THR A 199 13.50 -8.92 15.81
N PHE A 200 14.61 -9.43 15.29
CA PHE A 200 14.65 -10.70 14.54
C PHE A 200 15.47 -11.78 15.24
N SER A 201 15.72 -11.60 16.53
CA SER A 201 16.25 -12.65 17.39
C SER A 201 15.13 -13.59 17.81
N TRP A 202 15.48 -14.86 17.99
CA TRP A 202 14.59 -15.86 18.55
C TRP A 202 15.36 -16.53 19.66
N CYS A 203 14.71 -16.65 20.80
CA CYS A 203 15.32 -17.21 21.97
C CYS A 203 14.57 -18.47 22.35
N ASN A 204 15.28 -19.58 22.39
CA ASN A 204 14.74 -20.86 22.85
C ASN A 204 15.36 -21.17 24.19
N CYS A 205 14.49 -21.51 25.14
CA CYS A 205 14.95 -22.12 26.38
C CYS A 205 15.23 -23.60 26.15
N SER A 206 16.41 -24.06 26.55
CA SER A 206 16.67 -25.50 26.70
C SER A 206 17.39 -25.79 28.00
N TRP A 207 16.84 -26.69 28.82
CA TRP A 207 17.50 -27.12 30.07
C TRP A 207 18.83 -27.82 29.81
N ARG A 208 19.04 -28.32 28.58
CA ARG A 208 20.31 -28.92 28.14
C ARG A 208 21.46 -27.92 28.03
N LEU A 209 21.19 -26.62 28.04
CA LEU A 209 22.23 -25.59 28.04
C LEU A 209 23.03 -25.59 29.36
N ASP A 210 22.45 -26.12 30.43
CA ASP A 210 23.07 -26.24 31.76
C ASP A 210 22.77 -27.64 32.35
N ALA A 211 23.05 -28.67 31.53
CA ALA A 211 22.76 -30.05 31.90
C ALA A 211 23.52 -30.51 33.16
N ASP A 212 24.67 -29.92 33.42
CA ASP A 212 25.51 -30.23 34.60
C ASP A 212 24.87 -29.72 35.90
N PHE A 213 24.23 -28.53 35.90
CA PHE A 213 23.48 -28.04 37.05
C PHE A 213 22.36 -29.00 37.46
N TYR A 214 21.69 -29.61 36.48
CA TYR A 214 20.59 -30.55 36.69
C TYR A 214 21.01 -32.02 36.80
N ASN A 215 22.31 -32.32 36.83
CA ASN A 215 22.83 -33.70 36.80
C ASN A 215 22.23 -34.55 35.66
N ASN A 216 22.01 -33.96 34.48
CA ASN A 216 21.35 -34.57 33.33
C ASN A 216 19.90 -35.06 33.58
N VAL A 217 19.23 -34.54 34.61
CA VAL A 217 17.82 -34.82 34.91
C VAL A 217 16.94 -33.66 34.43
N GLU A 218 15.82 -33.96 33.79
CA GLU A 218 14.90 -32.93 33.33
C GLU A 218 14.27 -32.17 34.53
N PRO A 219 14.31 -30.82 34.56
CA PRO A 219 13.71 -30.03 35.63
C PRO A 219 12.19 -30.17 35.67
N THR A 220 11.61 -29.92 36.84
CA THR A 220 10.15 -29.87 37.00
C THR A 220 9.55 -28.65 36.27
N ASP A 221 8.30 -28.77 35.79
CA ASP A 221 7.62 -27.70 35.03
C ASP A 221 7.60 -26.33 35.75
N LEU A 222 7.48 -26.34 37.08
CA LEU A 222 7.45 -25.12 37.89
C LEU A 222 8.82 -24.44 37.89
N GLU A 223 9.88 -25.22 38.14
CA GLU A 223 11.25 -24.72 38.14
C GLU A 223 11.68 -24.25 36.75
N TRP A 224 11.31 -25.04 35.72
CA TRP A 224 11.54 -24.73 34.32
C TRP A 224 10.93 -23.38 33.93
N ARG A 225 9.65 -23.13 34.26
CA ARG A 225 8.98 -21.85 33.99
C ARG A 225 9.59 -20.68 34.74
N THR A 226 10.16 -20.92 35.92
CA THR A 226 10.72 -19.84 36.73
C THR A 226 12.09 -19.40 36.20
N ARG A 227 12.92 -20.36 35.75
CA ARG A 227 14.32 -20.11 35.37
C ARG A 227 14.56 -19.93 33.88
N CYS A 228 13.71 -20.47 33.00
CA CYS A 228 13.80 -20.22 31.55
C CYS A 228 13.68 -18.73 31.23
N TYR A 229 12.83 -18.00 31.94
CA TYR A 229 12.56 -16.57 31.69
C TYR A 229 13.42 -15.61 32.52
N ASP A 230 14.43 -16.12 33.23
CA ASP A 230 15.38 -15.35 34.04
C ASP A 230 16.79 -15.37 33.40
N ASP A 231 16.84 -15.42 32.06
CA ASP A 231 18.02 -15.48 31.18
C ASP A 231 18.99 -16.66 31.38
N HIS A 232 18.78 -17.52 32.39
CA HIS A 232 19.70 -18.61 32.72
C HIS A 232 19.75 -19.74 31.68
N TYR A 233 18.64 -20.02 30.99
CA TYR A 233 18.54 -21.13 30.04
C TYR A 233 18.19 -20.69 28.63
N GLN A 234 18.38 -19.40 28.33
CA GLN A 234 17.96 -18.79 27.08
C GLN A 234 19.11 -18.79 26.07
N SER A 235 18.97 -19.56 24.99
CA SER A 235 19.85 -19.44 23.82
C SER A 235 19.19 -18.56 22.78
N CYS A 236 19.74 -17.36 22.56
CA CYS A 236 19.26 -16.42 21.55
C CYS A 236 20.08 -16.52 20.27
N VAL A 237 19.40 -16.72 19.14
CA VAL A 237 20.01 -16.59 17.82
C VAL A 237 20.09 -15.10 17.49
N LEU A 238 21.29 -14.63 17.13
CA LEU A 238 21.53 -13.24 16.68
C LEU A 238 20.63 -12.88 15.49
N PRO A 239 20.19 -11.61 15.40
CA PRO A 239 19.34 -11.16 14.30
C PRO A 239 20.09 -11.29 12.97
N THR A 240 19.56 -12.10 12.05
CA THR A 240 20.07 -12.20 10.68
C THR A 240 19.04 -11.67 9.69
N ASN A 241 19.49 -11.22 8.52
CA ASN A 241 18.60 -10.83 7.43
C ASN A 241 17.68 -11.99 6.97
N GLN A 242 18.11 -13.24 7.17
CA GLN A 242 17.31 -14.43 6.86
C GLN A 242 16.08 -14.55 7.77
N ASN A 243 16.24 -14.22 9.06
CA ASN A 243 15.13 -14.26 10.02
C ASN A 243 14.02 -13.28 9.59
N TYR A 244 14.37 -12.04 9.23
CA TYR A 244 13.40 -11.09 8.67
C TYR A 244 12.72 -11.64 7.41
N GLY A 245 13.50 -12.21 6.48
CA GLY A 245 12.98 -12.79 5.24
C GLY A 245 11.91 -13.84 5.51
N ILE A 246 12.18 -14.79 6.40
CA ILE A 246 11.25 -15.88 6.75
C ILE A 246 9.97 -15.33 7.42
N MET A 247 10.07 -14.28 8.22
CA MET A 247 8.89 -13.70 8.90
C MET A 247 8.04 -12.81 7.98
N SER A 248 8.61 -12.26 6.91
CA SER A 248 7.96 -11.21 6.12
C SER A 248 7.72 -11.55 4.66
N TYR A 249 8.25 -12.65 4.12
CA TYR A 249 8.19 -12.97 2.68
C TYR A 249 6.76 -12.99 2.12
N SER A 250 5.79 -13.51 2.89
CA SER A 250 4.39 -13.60 2.47
C SER A 250 3.78 -12.22 2.26
N LEU A 251 4.10 -11.26 3.14
CA LEU A 251 3.66 -9.87 3.03
C LEU A 251 4.36 -9.13 1.90
N TRP A 252 5.64 -9.42 1.65
CA TRP A 252 6.36 -8.92 0.49
C TRP A 252 5.72 -9.37 -0.82
N ILE A 253 5.31 -10.64 -0.91
CA ILE A 253 4.59 -11.17 -2.08
C ILE A 253 3.26 -10.45 -2.28
N ILE A 254 2.50 -10.16 -1.21
CA ILE A 254 1.24 -9.40 -1.30
C ILE A 254 1.51 -7.96 -1.78
N ALA A 255 2.49 -7.27 -1.19
CA ALA A 255 2.85 -5.92 -1.59
C ALA A 255 3.25 -5.87 -3.07
N ALA A 256 4.14 -6.77 -3.49
CA ALA A 256 4.57 -6.92 -4.88
C ALA A 256 3.40 -7.22 -5.82
N THR A 257 2.51 -8.12 -5.41
CA THR A 257 1.31 -8.50 -6.20
C THR A 257 0.40 -7.29 -6.42
N TRP A 258 0.06 -6.54 -5.37
CA TRP A 258 -0.82 -5.38 -5.49
C TRP A 258 -0.20 -4.24 -6.29
N MET A 259 1.13 -4.09 -6.26
CA MET A 259 1.82 -3.07 -7.05
C MET A 259 1.98 -3.49 -8.51
N TRP A 260 2.39 -4.73 -8.79
CA TRP A 260 2.94 -5.09 -10.11
C TRP A 260 2.13 -6.09 -10.91
N ALA A 261 1.16 -6.80 -10.32
CA ALA A 261 0.32 -7.74 -11.07
C ALA A 261 -0.37 -7.11 -12.30
N PRO A 262 -0.89 -5.86 -12.25
CA PRO A 262 -1.53 -5.25 -13.42
C PRO A 262 -0.63 -5.21 -14.65
N PHE A 263 0.69 -5.05 -14.49
CA PHE A 263 1.63 -4.97 -15.61
C PHE A 263 1.96 -6.35 -16.17
N PHE A 264 2.11 -7.36 -15.31
CA PHE A 264 2.31 -8.74 -15.74
C PHE A 264 1.11 -9.27 -16.53
N PHE A 265 -0.12 -8.93 -16.13
CA PHE A 265 -1.33 -9.33 -16.86
C PHE A 265 -1.78 -8.34 -17.94
N ASN A 266 -0.96 -7.34 -18.27
CA ASN A 266 -1.19 -6.40 -19.35
C ASN A 266 -0.37 -6.81 -20.60
N PRO A 267 -1.01 -7.06 -21.76
CA PRO A 267 -0.29 -7.37 -23.00
C PRO A 267 0.73 -6.29 -23.33
N SER A 268 1.96 -6.67 -23.71
CA SER A 268 3.08 -5.71 -23.92
C SER A 268 3.36 -4.79 -22.72
N GLY A 269 2.94 -5.18 -21.50
CA GLY A 269 3.10 -4.37 -20.29
C GLY A 269 4.54 -4.30 -19.75
N LEU A 270 5.47 -5.02 -20.36
CA LEU A 270 6.91 -5.02 -20.06
C LEU A 270 7.76 -4.62 -21.28
N ASP A 271 7.13 -4.09 -22.32
CA ASP A 271 7.78 -3.63 -23.54
C ASP A 271 8.29 -2.18 -23.40
N TRP A 272 9.58 -1.95 -23.64
CA TRP A 272 10.25 -0.70 -23.28
C TRP A 272 9.68 0.51 -24.00
N ASP A 273 9.50 0.41 -25.32
CA ASP A 273 9.02 1.51 -26.15
C ASP A 273 7.62 1.96 -25.72
N LYS A 274 6.73 0.99 -25.44
CA LYS A 274 5.37 1.28 -24.97
C LYS A 274 5.35 1.85 -23.55
N ILE A 275 6.19 1.33 -22.65
CA ILE A 275 6.23 1.79 -21.26
C ILE A 275 6.67 3.25 -21.18
N ILE A 276 7.65 3.69 -21.97
CA ILE A 276 8.07 5.10 -21.97
C ILE A 276 6.92 6.01 -22.42
N GLU A 277 6.22 5.64 -23.49
CA GLU A 277 5.08 6.40 -24.01
C GLU A 277 3.97 6.50 -22.96
N ASP A 278 3.62 5.38 -22.33
CA ASP A 278 2.63 5.31 -21.25
C ASP A 278 3.03 6.13 -20.02
N TYR A 279 4.31 6.09 -19.65
CA TYR A 279 4.82 6.86 -18.54
C TYR A 279 4.74 8.37 -18.81
N ASN A 280 5.09 8.81 -20.01
CA ASN A 280 4.95 10.21 -20.43
C ASN A 280 3.48 10.65 -20.44
N ASP A 281 2.57 9.80 -20.92
CA ASP A 281 1.12 10.05 -20.87
C ASP A 281 0.63 10.21 -19.42
N TRP A 282 1.02 9.32 -18.52
CA TRP A 282 0.69 9.42 -17.09
C TRP A 282 1.23 10.71 -16.45
N GLN A 283 2.46 11.11 -16.76
CA GLN A 283 3.02 12.37 -16.27
C GLN A 283 2.26 13.60 -16.78
N ASN A 284 1.77 13.56 -18.02
CA ASN A 284 0.96 14.64 -18.59
C ASN A 284 -0.44 14.65 -17.97
N TRP A 285 -1.05 13.49 -17.77
CA TRP A 285 -2.32 13.32 -17.08
C TRP A 285 -2.28 13.94 -15.67
N LEU A 286 -1.24 13.68 -14.87
CA LEU A 286 -1.05 14.27 -13.54
C LEU A 286 -1.04 15.81 -13.50
N LYS A 287 -0.71 16.47 -14.63
CA LYS A 287 -0.68 17.93 -14.73
C LYS A 287 -2.05 18.53 -15.04
N THR A 288 -2.97 17.75 -15.57
CA THR A 288 -4.30 18.22 -15.98
C THR A 288 -5.15 18.66 -14.79
N THR A 289 -5.99 19.67 -14.99
CA THR A 289 -6.82 20.29 -13.93
C THR A 289 -8.23 20.62 -14.37
N ASN A 290 -8.69 20.02 -15.47
CA ASN A 290 -10.06 20.22 -15.95
C ASN A 290 -11.04 19.53 -15.00
N ASP A 291 -12.34 19.79 -15.13
CA ASP A 291 -13.37 19.10 -14.32
C ASP A 291 -13.84 17.78 -14.99
N SER A 292 -13.23 17.39 -16.12
CA SER A 292 -13.53 16.11 -16.78
C SER A 292 -12.94 14.93 -16.02
N ALA A 293 -13.61 13.78 -16.05
CA ALA A 293 -13.14 12.53 -15.46
C ALA A 293 -11.80 12.05 -16.06
N ASP A 294 -11.50 12.46 -17.29
CA ASP A 294 -10.23 12.17 -17.97
C ASP A 294 -9.05 12.94 -17.37
N SER A 295 -9.31 14.03 -16.64
CA SER A 295 -8.27 14.78 -15.96
C SER A 295 -7.94 14.17 -14.59
N TRP A 296 -6.71 14.41 -14.11
CA TRP A 296 -6.31 13.96 -12.78
C TRP A 296 -7.18 14.55 -11.68
N PHE A 297 -7.56 15.83 -11.80
CA PHE A 297 -8.38 16.49 -10.78
C PHE A 297 -9.81 15.96 -10.76
N GLY A 298 -10.46 15.82 -11.93
CA GLY A 298 -11.80 15.25 -12.03
C GLY A 298 -11.85 13.79 -11.56
N TRP A 299 -10.85 12.97 -11.91
CA TRP A 299 -10.73 11.61 -11.36
C TRP A 299 -10.60 11.62 -9.83
N TRP A 300 -9.69 12.46 -9.29
CA TRP A 300 -9.47 12.59 -7.85
C TRP A 300 -10.69 13.13 -7.09
N SER A 301 -11.52 14.00 -7.67
CA SER A 301 -12.76 14.41 -7.03
C SER A 301 -13.81 13.29 -7.05
N ASN A 302 -13.92 12.59 -8.17
CA ASN A 302 -14.92 11.52 -8.36
C ASN A 302 -14.69 10.32 -7.44
N GLU A 303 -13.43 9.97 -7.18
CA GLU A 303 -13.13 8.88 -6.25
C GLU A 303 -13.49 9.22 -4.80
N GLN A 304 -13.53 10.50 -4.43
CA GLN A 304 -13.76 11.01 -3.07
C GLN A 304 -15.22 11.40 -2.82
N GLU A 305 -16.02 11.53 -3.87
CA GLU A 305 -17.44 11.94 -3.85
C GLU A 305 -18.28 11.16 -2.84
N TYR A 306 -18.00 9.86 -2.65
CA TYR A 306 -18.73 9.02 -1.70
C TYR A 306 -18.70 9.54 -0.24
N LEU A 307 -17.66 10.31 0.13
CA LEU A 307 -17.55 10.90 1.46
C LEU A 307 -18.63 11.95 1.72
N GLU A 308 -19.15 12.59 0.67
CA GLU A 308 -20.21 13.60 0.76
C GLU A 308 -21.52 12.99 1.26
N HIS A 309 -21.83 11.78 0.80
CA HIS A 309 -23.06 11.05 1.15
C HIS A 309 -22.91 10.10 2.34
N THR A 310 -21.73 10.06 2.97
CA THR A 310 -21.44 9.14 4.08
C THR A 310 -22.12 9.56 5.38
N THR A 311 -22.65 8.59 6.14
CA THR A 311 -23.26 8.78 7.47
C THR A 311 -22.24 9.21 8.54
N ARG A 312 -22.69 9.81 9.64
CA ARG A 312 -21.80 10.26 10.73
C ARG A 312 -21.02 9.10 11.36
N GLY A 313 -21.66 7.95 11.58
CA GLY A 313 -21.01 6.75 12.12
C GLY A 313 -19.91 6.20 11.20
N ALA A 314 -20.18 6.14 9.90
CA ALA A 314 -19.21 5.71 8.90
C ALA A 314 -18.01 6.67 8.80
N ARG A 315 -18.22 7.99 8.93
CA ARG A 315 -17.13 8.97 9.03
C ARG A 315 -16.29 8.77 10.29
N PHE A 316 -16.90 8.45 11.42
CA PHE A 316 -16.18 8.15 12.66
C PHE A 316 -15.27 6.92 12.49
N ILE A 317 -15.82 5.80 11.99
CA ILE A 317 -15.04 4.58 11.72
C ILE A 317 -13.88 4.87 10.76
N THR A 318 -14.13 5.64 9.70
CA THR A 318 -13.09 6.05 8.76
C THR A 318 -12.01 6.88 9.45
N GLY A 319 -12.38 7.83 10.32
CA GLY A 319 -11.45 8.62 11.12
C GLY A 319 -10.57 7.76 12.03
N VAL A 320 -11.17 6.80 12.75
CA VAL A 320 -10.43 5.85 13.59
C VAL A 320 -9.44 5.04 12.75
N ARG A 321 -9.84 4.56 11.58
CA ARG A 321 -8.93 3.84 10.67
C ARG A 321 -7.78 4.71 10.18
N LYS A 322 -7.99 6.02 9.97
CA LYS A 322 -6.92 6.95 9.56
C LYS A 322 -6.00 7.35 10.71
N LEU A 323 -6.42 7.20 11.98
CA LEU A 323 -5.59 7.47 13.16
C LEU A 323 -4.31 6.62 13.18
N ARG A 324 -4.30 5.45 12.53
CA ARG A 324 -3.13 4.57 12.43
C ARG A 324 -1.86 5.29 11.92
N PHE A 325 -2.01 6.21 10.97
CA PHE A 325 -0.86 6.97 10.46
C PHE A 325 -0.28 7.92 11.51
N LEU A 326 -1.14 8.53 12.33
CA LEU A 326 -0.71 9.35 13.46
C LEU A 326 0.00 8.49 14.53
N LEU A 327 -0.55 7.32 14.84
CA LEU A 327 0.05 6.41 15.81
C LEU A 327 1.44 5.93 15.37
N VAL A 328 1.66 5.65 14.07
CA VAL A 328 3.00 5.36 13.55
C VAL A 328 3.93 6.57 13.72
N ALA A 329 3.50 7.78 13.36
CA ALA A 329 4.32 8.97 13.53
C ALA A 329 4.69 9.24 15.00
N ILE A 330 3.74 9.06 15.93
CA ILE A 330 3.98 9.15 17.38
C ILE A 330 4.94 8.04 17.84
N GLY A 331 4.74 6.80 17.39
CA GLY A 331 5.63 5.69 17.74
C GLY A 331 7.07 5.93 17.30
N MET A 332 7.27 6.44 16.08
CA MET A 332 8.59 6.83 15.59
C MET A 332 9.23 7.95 16.41
N TYR A 333 8.43 8.95 16.79
CA TYR A 333 8.89 10.05 17.66
C TYR A 333 9.36 9.54 19.02
N LEU A 334 8.54 8.69 19.66
CA LEU A 334 8.83 8.12 20.98
C LEU A 334 10.05 7.21 20.95
N ASN A 335 10.18 6.38 19.91
CA ASN A 335 11.35 5.53 19.72
C ASN A 335 12.64 6.36 19.58
N MET A 336 12.61 7.42 18.76
CA MET A 336 13.75 8.33 18.61
C MET A 336 14.11 9.03 19.92
N MET A 337 13.10 9.47 20.70
CA MET A 337 13.30 10.07 22.01
C MET A 337 13.94 9.09 23.00
N TYR A 338 13.51 7.83 22.98
CA TYR A 338 14.05 6.77 23.83
C TYR A 338 15.53 6.50 23.52
N ASN A 339 15.88 6.25 22.25
CA ASN A 339 17.26 5.97 21.84
C ASN A 339 18.20 7.16 22.12
N ALA A 340 17.67 8.38 22.07
CA ALA A 340 18.43 9.57 22.41
C ALA A 340 18.74 9.68 23.92
N TYR A 341 17.83 9.21 24.79
CA TYR A 341 17.94 9.42 26.24
C TYR A 341 18.53 8.22 26.99
N PHE A 342 18.22 6.99 26.59
CA PHE A 342 18.50 5.78 27.40
C PHE A 342 19.61 4.87 26.83
N GLU A 343 19.79 4.77 25.51
CA GLU A 343 20.74 3.82 24.91
C GLU A 343 22.20 4.32 24.84
N ARG A 344 22.49 5.56 25.26
CA ARG A 344 23.87 6.11 25.26
C ARG A 344 24.33 6.56 26.66
N PRO A 345 24.54 5.64 27.61
CA PRO A 345 24.83 5.98 29.01
C PRO A 345 26.22 6.59 29.30
N ASN A 346 27.14 6.63 28.32
CA ASN A 346 28.55 7.06 28.56
C ASN A 346 28.92 8.44 28.00
N ARG A 347 27.96 9.30 27.63
CA ARG A 347 28.23 10.74 27.55
C ARG A 347 27.84 11.39 28.86
N ILE A 348 28.80 11.99 29.53
CA ILE A 348 28.56 12.91 30.65
C ILE A 348 27.70 14.04 30.06
N ILE A 349 26.47 14.17 30.52
CA ILE A 349 25.57 15.24 30.14
C ILE A 349 26.14 16.54 30.72
N THR A 350 26.90 17.29 29.93
CA THR A 350 27.07 18.72 30.19
C THR A 350 25.75 19.39 29.85
N SER A 351 25.18 20.08 30.84
CA SER A 351 23.76 20.35 31.01
C SER A 351 23.08 21.32 30.03
N ASP A 352 23.67 21.71 28.89
CA ASP A 352 23.12 22.80 28.07
C ASP A 352 22.69 22.47 26.61
N ASP A 353 23.15 21.38 25.97
CA ASP A 353 22.91 21.21 24.51
C ASP A 353 22.01 20.04 24.09
N ASP A 354 22.06 18.88 24.77
CA ASP A 354 21.40 17.67 24.25
C ASP A 354 19.88 17.62 24.55
N MET A 355 19.42 18.07 25.73
CA MET A 355 17.99 18.12 26.06
C MET A 355 17.23 19.17 25.22
N LEU A 356 17.88 20.32 24.99
CA LEU A 356 17.36 21.40 24.17
C LEU A 356 17.16 20.94 22.72
N THR A 357 18.10 20.16 22.17
CA THR A 357 18.08 19.70 20.76
C THR A 357 16.92 18.74 20.45
N TYR A 358 16.59 17.82 21.34
CA TYR A 358 15.46 16.90 21.14
C TYR A 358 14.11 17.55 21.46
N ALA A 359 14.04 18.42 22.48
CA ALA A 359 12.87 19.24 22.73
C ALA A 359 12.60 20.22 21.56
N LEU A 360 13.64 20.77 20.93
CA LEU A 360 13.58 21.55 19.70
C LEU A 360 13.10 20.71 18.50
N SER A 361 13.50 19.44 18.39
CA SER A 361 12.99 18.55 17.32
C SER A 361 11.47 18.28 17.44
N GLY A 362 10.97 18.12 18.68
CA GLY A 362 9.54 18.07 18.97
C GLY A 362 8.84 19.40 18.71
N LEU A 363 9.47 20.52 19.08
CA LEU A 363 9.00 21.88 18.78
C LEU A 363 8.89 22.12 17.27
N VAL A 364 9.81 21.61 16.45
CA VAL A 364 9.76 21.72 14.98
C VAL A 364 8.56 20.95 14.41
N ILE A 365 8.23 19.77 14.95
CA ILE A 365 7.04 19.02 14.55
C ILE A 365 5.76 19.78 14.93
N VAL A 366 5.72 20.35 16.15
CA VAL A 366 4.60 21.17 16.63
C VAL A 366 4.46 22.46 15.83
N ILE A 367 5.56 23.15 15.55
CA ILE A 367 5.62 24.35 14.70
C ILE A 367 5.20 24.01 13.27
N PHE A 368 5.58 22.85 12.74
CA PHE A 368 5.18 22.42 11.41
C PHE A 368 3.68 22.12 11.33
N LEU A 369 3.13 21.40 12.32
CA LEU A 369 1.69 21.20 12.45
C LEU A 369 0.95 22.54 12.63
N LEU A 370 1.50 23.47 13.40
CA LEU A 370 0.99 24.83 13.55
C LEU A 370 1.07 25.62 12.25
N LEU A 371 2.15 25.55 11.47
CA LEU A 371 2.30 26.24 10.19
C LEU A 371 1.34 25.69 9.13
N ILE A 372 1.08 24.39 9.15
CA ILE A 372 0.05 23.76 8.31
C ILE A 372 -1.34 24.20 8.75
N CYS A 373 -1.63 24.20 10.05
CA CYS A 373 -2.88 24.70 10.62
C CYS A 373 -3.09 26.20 10.32
N CYS A 374 -2.06 27.02 10.46
CA CYS A 374 -2.06 28.45 10.13
C CYS A 374 -2.22 28.66 8.61
N GLY A 375 -1.56 27.88 7.77
CA GLY A 375 -1.75 27.90 6.32
C GLY A 375 -3.17 27.51 5.90
N TYR A 376 -3.78 26.56 6.61
CA TYR A 376 -5.17 26.14 6.44
C TYR A 376 -6.15 27.23 6.90
N ILE A 377 -5.93 27.85 8.07
CA ILE A 377 -6.73 28.96 8.60
C ILE A 377 -6.60 30.20 7.70
N ALA A 378 -5.40 30.55 7.24
CA ALA A 378 -5.15 31.67 6.35
C ALA A 378 -5.86 31.53 4.99
N SER A 379 -6.14 30.30 4.56
CA SER A 379 -6.92 30.01 3.36
C SER A 379 -8.44 30.08 3.57
N ARG A 380 -8.92 29.95 4.82
CA ARG A 380 -10.34 30.12 5.18
C ARG A 380 -10.75 31.59 5.26
N VAL A 381 -9.83 32.50 5.59
CA VAL A 381 -10.09 33.95 5.71
C VAL A 381 -10.35 34.61 4.33
N THR A 382 -10.07 33.92 3.21
CA THR A 382 -10.16 34.51 1.88
C THR A 382 -11.54 34.39 1.20
N LYS A 383 -12.58 34.98 1.79
CA LYS A 383 -13.79 35.37 1.04
C LYS A 383 -13.76 36.85 0.63
N LYS A 384 -12.65 37.28 0.04
CA LYS A 384 -12.49 38.45 -0.84
C LYS A 384 -10.99 38.54 -1.13
N MET A 385 -10.58 38.69 -2.40
CA MET A 385 -9.41 39.46 -2.88
C MET A 385 -8.61 38.85 -4.06
N SER A 386 -7.98 39.78 -4.80
CA SER A 386 -7.44 39.76 -6.17
C SER A 386 -6.16 38.92 -6.43
N MET A 387 -5.91 38.63 -7.72
CA MET A 387 -4.81 37.85 -8.33
C MET A 387 -3.40 38.12 -7.77
N LYS A 388 -3.07 39.34 -7.32
CA LYS A 388 -1.76 39.68 -6.73
C LYS A 388 -1.45 38.87 -5.47
N GLN A 389 -2.45 38.48 -4.69
CA GLN A 389 -2.27 37.65 -3.49
C GLN A 389 -1.99 36.16 -3.79
N ARG A 390 -2.28 35.68 -5.01
CA ARG A 390 -1.96 34.29 -5.41
C ARG A 390 -0.45 34.08 -5.59
N LYS A 391 0.27 35.10 -6.09
CA LYS A 391 1.75 35.13 -6.13
C LYS A 391 2.34 35.22 -4.72
N LEU A 392 1.77 36.08 -3.86
CA LEU A 392 2.21 36.22 -2.47
C LEU A 392 2.05 34.92 -1.66
N ARG A 393 1.00 34.12 -1.92
CA ARG A 393 0.81 32.80 -1.30
C ARG A 393 1.84 31.76 -1.75
N LYS A 394 2.19 31.72 -3.05
CA LYS A 394 3.29 30.88 -3.53
C LYS A 394 4.60 31.29 -2.88
N ILE A 395 4.86 32.59 -2.74
CA ILE A 395 6.06 33.12 -2.09
C ILE A 395 6.08 32.80 -0.60
N LYS A 396 4.96 32.97 0.14
CA LYS A 396 4.88 32.59 1.57
C LYS A 396 5.02 31.08 1.79
N PHE A 397 4.46 30.26 0.90
CA PHE A 397 4.66 28.82 0.93
C PHE A 397 6.12 28.45 0.64
N LEU A 398 6.74 29.10 -0.36
CA LEU A 398 8.15 28.90 -0.67
C LEU A 398 9.05 29.36 0.49
N LEU A 399 8.74 30.50 1.12
CA LEU A 399 9.44 31.04 2.28
C LEU A 399 9.30 30.13 3.50
N SER A 400 8.13 29.52 3.69
CA SER A 400 7.91 28.48 4.71
C SER A 400 8.73 27.22 4.41
N CYS A 401 8.77 26.76 3.16
CA CYS A 401 9.65 25.68 2.73
C CYS A 401 11.14 26.03 2.87
N CYS A 402 11.55 27.28 2.64
CA CYS A 402 12.92 27.74 2.83
C CYS A 402 13.29 27.84 4.32
N CYS A 403 12.41 28.38 5.18
CA CYS A 403 12.59 28.33 6.63
C CYS A 403 12.65 26.89 7.14
N PHE A 404 11.86 25.99 6.56
CA PHE A 404 11.92 24.56 6.86
C PHE A 404 13.25 23.93 6.43
N LEU A 405 13.74 24.24 5.22
CA LEU A 405 15.07 23.80 4.76
C LEU A 405 16.20 24.35 5.64
N ILE A 406 16.09 25.61 6.09
CA ILE A 406 17.06 26.25 6.99
C ILE A 406 16.98 25.65 8.40
N SER A 407 15.78 25.33 8.91
CA SER A 407 15.61 24.62 10.18
C SER A 407 16.10 23.18 10.10
N MET A 408 15.97 22.52 8.95
CA MET A 408 16.60 21.21 8.68
C MET A 408 18.11 21.34 8.56
N LEU A 409 18.62 22.44 8.01
CA LEU A 409 20.05 22.74 7.95
C LEU A 409 20.62 23.08 9.34
N SER A 410 19.87 23.72 10.23
CA SER A 410 20.33 23.94 11.63
C SER A 410 20.38 22.64 12.45
N LEU A 411 19.77 21.56 11.95
CA LEU A 411 19.83 20.22 12.52
C LEU A 411 21.03 19.41 12.00
N THR A 412 22.00 20.01 11.30
CA THR A 412 23.25 19.36 10.83
C THR A 412 24.17 18.89 11.96
N VAL A 413 23.79 19.07 13.23
CA VAL A 413 24.43 18.45 14.40
C VAL A 413 23.96 16.99 14.61
N LEU A 414 22.92 16.53 13.88
CA LEU A 414 22.37 15.18 13.99
C LEU A 414 23.06 14.17 13.05
N SER A 415 23.12 12.92 13.50
CA SER A 415 23.45 11.75 12.67
C SER A 415 22.56 11.69 11.43
N VAL A 416 23.13 11.30 10.28
CA VAL A 416 22.41 11.10 9.00
C VAL A 416 21.17 10.22 9.17
N GLY A 417 21.24 9.21 10.04
CA GLY A 417 20.10 8.34 10.36
C GLY A 417 18.94 9.06 11.04
N ASN A 418 19.23 10.00 11.95
CA ASN A 418 18.20 10.76 12.67
C ASN A 418 17.51 11.76 11.74
N LEU A 419 18.26 12.40 10.83
CA LEU A 419 17.68 13.26 9.80
C LEU A 419 16.72 12.50 8.89
N PHE A 420 17.09 11.29 8.49
CA PHE A 420 16.24 10.43 7.67
C PHE A 420 14.97 9.99 8.43
N ALA A 421 15.07 9.62 9.70
CA ALA A 421 13.94 9.27 10.54
C ALA A 421 12.96 10.44 10.73
N ILE A 422 13.47 11.66 10.98
CA ILE A 422 12.65 12.87 11.09
C ILE A 422 11.95 13.18 9.77
N PHE A 423 12.65 13.04 8.65
CA PHE A 423 12.05 13.22 7.33
C PHE A 423 10.86 12.27 7.13
N ILE A 424 11.05 10.96 7.37
CA ILE A 424 9.96 9.97 7.28
C ILE A 424 8.78 10.33 8.20
N LEU A 425 9.06 10.66 9.46
CA LEU A 425 8.05 11.07 10.43
C LEU A 425 7.21 12.24 9.89
N LEU A 426 7.85 13.26 9.33
CA LEU A 426 7.17 14.41 8.74
C LEU A 426 6.30 14.00 7.54
N PHE A 427 6.77 13.10 6.66
CA PHE A 427 5.93 12.59 5.56
C PHE A 427 4.68 11.88 6.07
N VAL A 428 4.82 11.03 7.08
CA VAL A 428 3.69 10.32 7.69
C VAL A 428 2.71 11.31 8.34
N ALA A 429 3.21 12.31 9.05
CA ALA A 429 2.40 13.35 9.69
C ALA A 429 1.66 14.23 8.66
N VAL A 430 2.32 14.65 7.58
CA VAL A 430 1.71 15.39 6.45
C VAL A 430 0.63 14.53 5.79
N TYR A 431 0.91 13.25 5.56
CA TYR A 431 -0.05 12.33 4.97
C TYR A 431 -1.28 12.16 5.86
N TRP A 432 -1.11 11.99 7.17
CA TRP A 432 -2.21 11.95 8.12
C TRP A 432 -3.06 13.24 8.08
N PHE A 433 -2.42 14.41 8.08
CA PHE A 433 -3.11 15.70 7.95
C PHE A 433 -3.93 15.78 6.66
N MET A 434 -3.36 15.35 5.53
CA MET A 434 -4.06 15.29 4.25
C MET A 434 -5.30 14.37 4.34
N GLN A 435 -5.17 13.18 4.93
CA GLN A 435 -6.30 12.25 5.11
C GLN A 435 -7.41 12.84 5.98
N MET A 436 -7.06 13.56 7.05
CA MET A 436 -8.03 14.24 7.92
C MET A 436 -8.75 15.39 7.20
N CYS A 437 -8.04 16.12 6.33
CA CYS A 437 -8.66 17.15 5.50
C CYS A 437 -9.65 16.55 4.49
N ILE A 438 -9.31 15.41 3.88
CA ILE A 438 -10.20 14.68 2.96
C ILE A 438 -11.47 14.24 3.71
N LEU A 439 -11.34 13.68 4.92
CA LEU A 439 -12.47 13.27 5.76
C LEU A 439 -13.40 14.44 6.13
N ARG A 440 -12.85 15.66 6.23
CA ARG A 440 -13.61 16.91 6.44
C ARG A 440 -14.15 17.54 5.15
N LEU A 441 -14.15 16.80 4.04
CA LEU A 441 -14.61 17.25 2.72
C LEU A 441 -13.84 18.46 2.16
N GLN A 442 -12.57 18.64 2.55
CA GLN A 442 -11.71 19.73 2.08
C GLN A 442 -10.79 19.29 0.93
N TYR A 443 -11.16 18.25 0.18
CA TYR A 443 -10.33 17.68 -0.88
C TYR A 443 -10.17 18.62 -2.10
N HIS A 444 -11.06 19.60 -2.27
CA HIS A 444 -10.95 20.69 -3.27
C HIS A 444 -9.92 21.77 -2.89
N HIS A 445 -9.47 21.80 -1.63
CA HIS A 445 -8.59 22.85 -1.13
C HIS A 445 -7.22 22.82 -1.83
N ILE A 446 -6.67 24.00 -2.16
CA ILE A 446 -5.46 24.11 -3.00
C ILE A 446 -4.23 23.39 -2.40
N VAL A 447 -4.11 23.40 -1.06
CA VAL A 447 -3.03 22.72 -0.34
C VAL A 447 -3.23 21.20 -0.38
N VAL A 448 -4.45 20.73 -0.11
CA VAL A 448 -4.77 19.29 -0.10
C VAL A 448 -4.59 18.71 -1.50
N ARG A 449 -5.01 19.43 -2.54
CA ARG A 449 -4.81 19.07 -3.93
C ARG A 449 -3.33 18.99 -4.31
N ALA A 450 -2.50 19.92 -3.84
CA ALA A 450 -1.06 19.89 -4.10
C ALA A 450 -0.39 18.70 -3.40
N LEU A 451 -0.75 18.43 -2.15
CA LEU A 451 -0.26 17.29 -1.37
C LEU A 451 -0.68 15.95 -2.01
N ALA A 452 -1.95 15.81 -2.39
CA ALA A 452 -2.46 14.60 -3.05
C ALA A 452 -1.73 14.33 -4.37
N ARG A 453 -1.49 15.36 -5.18
CA ARG A 453 -0.72 15.22 -6.42
C ARG A 453 0.73 14.81 -6.18
N ALA A 454 1.37 15.38 -5.15
CA ALA A 454 2.74 15.02 -4.79
C ALA A 454 2.80 13.56 -4.32
N TYR A 455 1.82 13.12 -3.53
CA TYR A 455 1.65 11.74 -3.11
C TYR A 455 1.46 10.80 -4.31
N ASP A 456 0.57 11.13 -5.25
CA ASP A 456 0.37 10.34 -6.47
C ASP A 456 1.62 10.22 -7.32
N ARG A 457 2.39 11.31 -7.42
CA ARG A 457 3.67 11.27 -8.12
C ARG A 457 4.66 10.31 -7.44
N ALA A 458 4.73 10.35 -6.11
CA ALA A 458 5.61 9.46 -5.34
C ALA A 458 5.19 7.99 -5.49
N VAL A 459 3.90 7.69 -5.34
CA VAL A 459 3.35 6.34 -5.55
C VAL A 459 3.63 5.85 -6.96
N GLY A 460 3.38 6.68 -7.98
CA GLY A 460 3.65 6.31 -9.36
C GLY A 460 5.13 6.00 -9.62
N TRP A 461 6.07 6.74 -9.04
CA TRP A 461 7.49 6.41 -9.13
C TRP A 461 7.83 5.08 -8.47
N ILE A 462 7.27 4.79 -7.29
CA ILE A 462 7.49 3.52 -6.58
C ILE A 462 6.94 2.33 -7.38
N VAL A 463 5.78 2.50 -8.02
CA VAL A 463 5.13 1.43 -8.78
C VAL A 463 5.75 1.25 -10.17
N PHE A 464 5.88 2.32 -10.96
CA PHE A 464 6.34 2.27 -12.34
C PHE A 464 7.87 2.17 -12.45
N GLY A 465 8.62 2.71 -11.50
CA GLY A 465 10.10 2.72 -11.53
C GLY A 465 10.70 1.33 -11.72
N PRO A 466 10.38 0.35 -10.85
CA PRO A 466 10.85 -1.02 -11.00
C PRO A 466 10.45 -1.67 -12.33
N ILE A 467 9.23 -1.42 -12.81
CA ILE A 467 8.75 -1.94 -14.10
C ILE A 467 9.58 -1.38 -15.27
N MET A 468 9.88 -0.08 -15.24
CA MET A 468 10.75 0.56 -16.24
C MET A 468 12.17 -0.03 -16.21
N ILE A 469 12.74 -0.25 -15.02
CA ILE A 469 14.07 -0.86 -14.87
C ILE A 469 14.07 -2.29 -15.44
N VAL A 470 13.08 -3.11 -15.06
CA VAL A 470 12.96 -4.48 -15.57
C VAL A 470 12.80 -4.50 -17.09
N SER A 471 11.98 -3.61 -17.64
CA SER A 471 11.77 -3.51 -19.09
C SER A 471 13.03 -3.07 -19.85
N MET A 472 13.79 -2.13 -19.29
CA MET A 472 15.03 -1.63 -19.88
C MET A 472 16.15 -2.67 -19.89
N PHE A 473 16.37 -3.36 -18.77
CA PHE A 473 17.51 -4.26 -18.60
C PHE A 473 17.22 -5.72 -18.97
N LEU A 474 15.94 -6.13 -18.98
CA LEU A 474 15.53 -7.53 -19.18
C LEU A 474 14.46 -7.64 -20.29
N PRO A 475 14.78 -7.25 -21.55
CA PRO A 475 13.81 -7.23 -22.64
C PRO A 475 13.23 -8.62 -22.96
N PHE A 476 13.98 -9.70 -22.67
CA PHE A 476 13.49 -11.08 -22.85
C PHE A 476 12.26 -11.40 -22.00
N ILE A 477 12.04 -10.70 -20.88
CA ILE A 477 10.89 -10.93 -20.00
C ILE A 477 9.60 -10.57 -20.73
N SER A 478 9.59 -9.54 -21.58
CA SER A 478 8.40 -9.22 -22.39
C SER A 478 8.04 -10.36 -23.34
N SER A 479 9.02 -11.01 -23.95
CA SER A 479 8.77 -12.16 -24.85
C SER A 479 8.30 -13.39 -24.08
N PHE A 480 8.89 -13.64 -22.91
CA PHE A 480 8.47 -14.72 -22.01
C PHE A 480 7.03 -14.53 -21.51
N GLN A 481 6.72 -13.33 -21.02
CA GLN A 481 5.39 -12.91 -20.59
C GLN A 481 4.35 -13.20 -21.67
N GLN A 482 4.65 -12.82 -22.90
CA GLN A 482 3.73 -12.99 -24.01
C GLN A 482 3.43 -14.46 -24.29
N ARG A 483 4.46 -15.30 -24.40
CA ARG A 483 4.34 -16.74 -24.74
C ARG A 483 3.66 -17.57 -23.65
N VAL A 484 3.91 -17.26 -22.38
CA VAL A 484 3.38 -18.05 -21.26
C VAL A 484 1.94 -17.66 -20.92
N MET A 485 1.59 -16.37 -20.97
CA MET A 485 0.30 -15.89 -20.49
C MET A 485 -0.76 -15.67 -21.57
N PHE A 486 -0.38 -15.49 -22.83
CA PHE A 486 -1.33 -15.25 -23.91
C PHE A 486 -1.25 -16.34 -24.98
N ASN A 487 -2.40 -16.63 -25.60
CA ASN A 487 -2.50 -17.66 -26.63
C ASN A 487 -1.52 -17.39 -27.79
N ASN A 488 -0.89 -18.44 -28.32
CA ASN A 488 0.03 -18.41 -29.46
C ASN A 488 -0.50 -17.64 -30.67
N ALA A 489 -1.80 -17.70 -30.94
CA ALA A 489 -2.42 -16.94 -32.04
C ALA A 489 -2.50 -15.42 -31.77
N PHE A 490 -2.58 -15.03 -30.50
CA PHE A 490 -2.58 -13.63 -30.08
C PHE A 490 -1.17 -13.05 -29.99
N THR A 491 -0.20 -13.87 -29.56
CA THR A 491 1.21 -13.46 -29.51
C THR A 491 1.81 -13.29 -30.90
N SER A 492 1.49 -14.17 -31.86
CA SER A 492 1.92 -13.98 -33.25
C SER A 492 1.34 -12.70 -33.87
N GLY A 493 0.08 -12.38 -33.59
CA GLY A 493 -0.53 -11.11 -33.99
C GLY A 493 0.14 -9.89 -33.36
N LEU A 494 0.57 -9.96 -32.11
CA LEU A 494 1.34 -8.90 -31.45
C LEU A 494 2.74 -8.74 -32.07
N GLU A 495 3.45 -9.83 -32.34
CA GLU A 495 4.77 -9.80 -33.00
C GLU A 495 4.68 -9.18 -34.41
N VAL A 496 3.66 -9.54 -35.18
CA VAL A 496 3.37 -8.94 -36.48
C VAL A 496 3.05 -7.45 -36.35
N SER A 497 2.27 -7.03 -35.33
CA SER A 497 1.99 -5.61 -35.09
C SER A 497 3.24 -4.80 -34.73
N LYS A 498 4.21 -5.40 -34.04
CA LYS A 498 5.50 -4.76 -33.72
C LYS A 498 6.34 -4.56 -34.97
N LEU A 499 6.40 -5.56 -35.85
CA LEU A 499 7.08 -5.46 -37.14
C LEU A 499 6.50 -4.31 -37.97
N PHE A 500 5.17 -4.22 -38.08
CA PHE A 500 4.53 -3.10 -38.77
C PHE A 500 4.74 -1.75 -38.09
N ALA A 501 4.83 -1.68 -36.76
CA ALA A 501 5.15 -0.44 -36.05
C ALA A 501 6.56 0.06 -36.36
N HIS A 502 7.52 -0.84 -36.62
CA HIS A 502 8.87 -0.49 -37.05
C HIS A 502 8.97 -0.18 -38.56
N ASP A 503 8.12 -0.77 -39.39
CA ASP A 503 8.08 -0.55 -40.85
C ASP A 503 7.34 0.73 -41.26
N VAL A 504 6.52 1.32 -40.38
CA VAL A 504 5.94 2.64 -40.61
C VAL A 504 7.04 3.69 -40.36
N ALA A 505 7.66 4.15 -41.44
CA ALA A 505 8.60 5.26 -41.46
C ALA A 505 8.11 6.42 -40.56
N PRO A 506 8.98 7.08 -39.78
CA PRO A 506 8.57 8.15 -38.89
C PRO A 506 7.87 9.23 -39.71
N ALA A 507 6.57 9.41 -39.46
CA ALA A 507 5.80 10.46 -40.10
C ALA A 507 6.52 11.78 -39.85
N GLN A 508 7.03 12.40 -40.92
CA GLN A 508 7.66 13.71 -40.83
C GLN A 508 6.66 14.66 -40.17
N VAL A 509 6.98 15.10 -38.97
CA VAL A 509 6.24 16.16 -38.29
C VAL A 509 6.46 17.43 -39.11
N VAL A 510 5.54 17.72 -40.04
CA VAL A 510 5.51 18.99 -40.75
C VAL A 510 5.23 20.07 -39.71
N LYS A 511 6.29 20.72 -39.23
CA LYS A 511 6.17 21.94 -38.41
C LYS A 511 5.57 23.03 -39.28
N VAL A 512 4.25 23.19 -39.22
CA VAL A 512 3.57 24.34 -39.81
C VAL A 512 4.03 25.59 -39.06
N LYS A 513 4.89 26.38 -39.71
CA LYS A 513 5.37 27.67 -39.22
C LYS A 513 4.17 28.62 -39.13
N ARG A 514 3.71 28.94 -37.91
CA ARG A 514 2.69 29.98 -37.71
C ARG A 514 3.23 31.32 -38.21
N VAL A 515 2.76 31.77 -39.36
CA VAL A 515 2.96 33.14 -39.84
C VAL A 515 2.11 34.07 -38.98
N SER A 516 2.72 35.07 -38.35
CA SER A 516 2.00 36.09 -37.58
C SER A 516 1.15 36.93 -38.54
N LYS A 517 -0.17 36.98 -38.33
CA LYS A 517 -1.04 37.94 -39.01
C LYS A 517 -0.62 39.37 -38.62
N LYS A 518 -0.12 40.13 -39.59
CA LYS A 518 0.06 41.58 -39.49
C LYS A 518 -1.30 42.22 -39.23
N LYS A 519 -1.38 43.01 -38.16
CA LYS A 519 -2.55 43.82 -37.79
C LYS A 519 -2.77 44.85 -38.90
N LYS A 520 -3.88 44.76 -39.64
CA LYS A 520 -4.29 45.77 -40.62
C LYS A 520 -4.88 46.94 -39.83
N ASN A 521 -4.23 48.10 -39.87
CA ASN A 521 -4.83 49.34 -39.39
C ASN A 521 -6.02 49.68 -40.29
N ARG A 522 -7.14 50.03 -39.66
CA ARG A 522 -8.32 50.64 -40.27
C ARG A 522 -8.03 52.14 -40.28
N ASP A 523 -7.77 52.68 -41.46
CA ASP A 523 -8.07 54.06 -41.82
C ASP A 523 -8.64 54.00 -43.25
N ASP A 524 -9.65 54.83 -43.47
CA ASP A 524 -10.59 54.95 -44.60
C ASP A 524 -11.83 54.04 -44.58
#